data_AF-A0A653I969-F1
#
_entry.id   AF-A0A653I969-F1
#
_cell.length_a   1.000
_cell.length_b   1.000
_cell.length_c   1.000
_cell.angle_alpha   90.00
_cell.angle_beta   90.00
_cell.angle_gamma   90.00
#
_symmetry.space_group_name_H-M   'P 1'
#
loop_
_entity.id
_entity.type
_entity.pdbx_description
1 polymer ?
#
loop_
_entity_poly.entity_id
_entity_poly.type
_entity_poly.pdbx_seq_one_letter_code
_entity_poly.pdbx_strand_id
1 'polypeptide(L)'
;MKKINYVVTAGLACALMLTPLGSIDAKSKTSKHDRNKNGIHDSWEKKYKLKGKKLAQQDTDHDGLSNYTEYKLKLNPRKKDSDRDKISDAHEDTDRDGLTNAIELELGTKPYSRDSDRDGVLDGKERNKAGHRYEDMLKKMKIALATETTQSQIKYQFKKKKSQLRVKTNDATVDETRVRQLIQFIESHPKMTEEELRAQLVSLFALSGSYELEIELEYFDHEETKSEHRHVEEDEQDDDQGQDEDDDSDDDSDDEHEDEDED
;
A
#
# COMPACT_ATOMS: atom_id res chain seq x y z
N MET A 1 73.15 78.25 -30.48
CA MET A 1 72.61 79.54 -30.02
C MET A 1 71.12 79.39 -29.75
N LYS A 2 70.63 80.04 -28.66
CA LYS A 2 69.23 80.21 -28.19
C LYS A 2 68.49 78.99 -27.61
N LYS A 3 68.36 79.02 -26.28
CA LYS A 3 67.26 78.41 -25.50
C LYS A 3 66.01 79.30 -25.64
N ILE A 4 64.82 78.72 -25.73
CA ILE A 4 63.55 79.34 -25.29
C ILE A 4 62.65 78.25 -24.70
N ASN A 5 62.34 78.40 -23.41
CA ASN A 5 61.24 77.75 -22.68
C ASN A 5 60.00 78.69 -22.69
N TYR A 6 58.88 78.23 -22.09
CA TYR A 6 57.60 78.91 -21.75
C TYR A 6 56.42 78.47 -22.64
N VAL A 7 55.20 78.23 -22.16
CA VAL A 7 54.64 78.12 -20.80
C VAL A 7 53.27 77.41 -20.87
N VAL A 8 52.86 76.90 -19.71
CA VAL A 8 51.55 76.35 -19.31
C VAL A 8 50.38 77.31 -19.60
N THR A 9 49.27 76.81 -20.12
CA THR A 9 47.93 77.33 -19.80
C THR A 9 46.90 76.19 -19.69
N ALA A 10 46.09 76.29 -18.64
CA ALA A 10 45.07 75.35 -18.22
C ALA A 10 43.82 75.42 -19.11
N GLY A 11 43.19 74.26 -19.36
CA GLY A 11 41.84 74.12 -19.89
C GLY A 11 41.07 73.13 -19.04
N LEU A 12 40.12 73.63 -18.26
CA LEU A 12 39.21 72.88 -17.39
C LEU A 12 37.90 72.64 -18.16
N ALA A 13 37.43 71.40 -18.33
CA ALA A 13 36.02 70.97 -18.23
C ALA A 13 35.73 69.58 -18.82
N CYS A 14 35.06 68.76 -18.00
CA CYS A 14 33.96 67.83 -18.29
C CYS A 14 34.00 66.95 -19.57
N ALA A 15 34.05 65.63 -19.40
CA ALA A 15 32.84 64.77 -19.37
C ALA A 15 33.20 63.28 -19.44
N LEU A 16 32.61 62.52 -18.52
CA LEU A 16 32.52 61.07 -18.47
C LEU A 16 31.96 60.50 -19.78
N MET A 17 32.49 59.36 -20.25
CA MET A 17 31.82 58.05 -20.22
C MET A 17 32.70 57.02 -20.93
N LEU A 18 33.40 56.22 -20.13
CA LEU A 18 34.14 55.04 -20.58
C LEU A 18 33.19 53.84 -20.43
N THR A 19 32.84 53.17 -21.53
CA THR A 19 32.21 51.84 -21.45
C THR A 19 33.29 50.77 -21.48
N PRO A 20 33.17 49.74 -20.64
CA PRO A 20 33.60 48.41 -21.02
C PRO A 20 32.38 47.50 -21.20
N LEU A 21 32.49 46.63 -22.21
CA LEU A 21 31.60 45.51 -22.47
C LEU A 21 31.35 44.73 -21.17
N GLY A 22 30.09 44.72 -20.73
CA GLY A 22 29.64 43.87 -19.64
C GLY A 22 29.57 42.42 -20.10
N SER A 23 30.33 41.56 -19.42
CA SER A 23 30.20 40.10 -19.49
C SER A 23 28.77 39.66 -19.20
N ILE A 24 28.36 38.67 -19.96
CA ILE A 24 27.09 37.96 -19.89
C ILE A 24 27.05 37.21 -18.56
N ASP A 25 26.33 37.73 -17.57
CA ASP A 25 26.01 37.02 -16.33
C ASP A 25 24.56 37.28 -15.95
N ALA A 26 23.65 36.97 -16.88
CA ALA A 26 22.25 36.73 -16.54
C ALA A 26 22.16 35.38 -15.81
N LYS A 27 22.64 35.35 -14.56
CA LYS A 27 22.12 34.42 -13.56
C LYS A 27 20.62 34.69 -13.51
N SER A 28 19.84 33.90 -14.23
CA SER A 28 18.40 33.78 -14.06
C SER A 28 18.16 33.27 -12.64
N LYS A 29 18.25 34.18 -11.67
CA LYS A 29 17.60 34.03 -10.40
C LYS A 29 16.12 34.20 -10.72
N THR A 30 15.48 33.14 -11.20
CA THR A 30 14.03 33.03 -11.09
C THR A 30 13.75 33.09 -9.59
N SER A 31 13.50 34.29 -9.08
CA SER A 31 12.94 34.47 -7.76
C SER A 31 11.76 33.52 -7.70
N LYS A 32 11.88 32.57 -6.78
CA LYS A 32 10.89 31.58 -6.41
C LYS A 32 9.72 32.31 -5.75
N HIS A 33 9.05 33.15 -6.54
CA HIS A 33 7.98 34.00 -6.07
C HIS A 33 6.75 33.12 -5.88
N ASP A 34 6.28 33.06 -4.65
CA ASP A 34 5.01 32.46 -4.26
C ASP A 34 4.14 33.60 -3.72
N ARG A 35 3.26 34.12 -4.57
CA ARG A 35 2.44 35.30 -4.25
C ARG A 35 1.33 34.97 -3.28
N ASN A 36 0.72 33.80 -3.44
CA ASN A 36 -0.43 33.38 -2.66
C ASN A 36 -0.03 32.67 -1.36
N LYS A 37 1.28 32.46 -1.15
CA LYS A 37 1.91 31.84 0.02
C LYS A 37 1.38 30.43 0.28
N ASN A 38 1.02 29.70 -0.77
CA ASN A 38 0.51 28.32 -0.67
C ASN A 38 1.64 27.27 -0.65
N GLY A 39 2.90 27.69 -0.79
CA GLY A 39 4.07 26.82 -0.80
C GLY A 39 4.52 26.38 -2.20
N ILE A 40 3.81 26.77 -3.26
CA ILE A 40 4.13 26.49 -4.67
C ILE A 40 4.53 27.80 -5.34
N HIS A 41 5.63 27.79 -6.11
CA HIS A 41 6.02 29.00 -6.81
C HIS A 41 5.09 29.29 -8.00
N ASP A 42 4.79 30.57 -8.21
CA ASP A 42 3.98 31.10 -9.31
C ASP A 42 4.46 30.60 -10.69
N SER A 43 5.77 30.35 -10.84
CA SER A 43 6.34 29.81 -12.08
C SER A 43 5.86 28.39 -12.42
N TRP A 44 5.74 27.52 -11.41
CA TRP A 44 5.21 26.17 -11.56
C TRP A 44 3.70 26.21 -11.78
N GLU A 45 2.99 27.05 -11.03
CA GLU A 45 1.56 27.30 -11.23
C GLU A 45 1.27 27.75 -12.68
N LYS A 46 2.07 28.69 -13.20
CA LYS A 46 1.98 29.18 -14.59
C LYS A 46 2.29 28.09 -15.61
N LYS A 47 3.30 27.24 -15.38
CA LYS A 47 3.69 26.14 -16.29
C LYS A 47 2.51 25.21 -16.55
N TYR A 48 1.78 24.85 -15.51
CA TYR A 48 0.64 23.93 -15.59
C TYR A 48 -0.72 24.62 -15.71
N LYS A 49 -0.73 25.96 -15.87
CA LYS A 49 -1.94 26.80 -15.99
C LYS A 49 -2.90 26.62 -14.80
N LEU A 50 -2.33 26.45 -13.61
CA LEU A 50 -3.04 26.30 -12.34
C LEU A 50 -3.00 27.61 -11.56
N LYS A 51 -4.05 27.92 -10.79
CA LYS A 51 -4.12 29.12 -9.94
C LYS A 51 -5.08 28.91 -8.77
N GLY A 52 -4.73 29.42 -7.59
CA GLY A 52 -5.66 29.53 -6.48
C GLY A 52 -4.98 29.36 -5.12
N LYS A 53 -5.53 30.01 -4.09
CA LYS A 53 -4.97 29.92 -2.73
C LYS A 53 -4.98 28.50 -2.16
N LYS A 54 -5.99 27.70 -2.51
CA LYS A 54 -6.11 26.29 -2.11
C LYS A 54 -5.47 25.30 -3.08
N LEU A 55 -4.80 25.79 -4.13
CA LEU A 55 -4.24 24.95 -5.19
C LEU A 55 -3.32 23.88 -4.62
N ALA A 56 -2.47 24.26 -3.67
CA ALA A 56 -1.51 23.35 -3.03
C ALA A 56 -2.16 22.10 -2.40
N GLN A 57 -3.39 22.19 -1.90
CA GLN A 57 -4.09 21.05 -1.28
C GLN A 57 -4.99 20.28 -2.26
N GLN A 58 -5.14 20.77 -3.48
CA GLN A 58 -5.93 20.09 -4.51
C GLN A 58 -5.11 18.97 -5.14
N ASP A 59 -5.80 17.95 -5.63
CA ASP A 59 -5.29 16.87 -6.45
C ASP A 59 -5.92 17.07 -7.84
N THR A 60 -5.13 17.54 -8.80
CA THR A 60 -5.67 18.05 -10.08
C THR A 60 -5.96 16.92 -11.06
N ASP A 61 -5.14 15.88 -11.09
CA ASP A 61 -5.29 14.73 -11.97
C ASP A 61 -5.92 13.51 -11.29
N HIS A 62 -6.21 13.59 -10.00
CA HIS A 62 -6.95 12.60 -9.22
C HIS A 62 -6.20 11.27 -9.16
N ASP A 63 -4.90 11.35 -8.89
CA ASP A 63 -4.02 10.20 -8.68
C ASP A 63 -3.80 9.88 -7.18
N GLY A 64 -4.16 10.81 -6.29
CA GLY A 64 -3.98 10.68 -4.84
C GLY A 64 -2.88 11.58 -4.25
N LEU A 65 -2.09 12.26 -5.07
CA LEU A 65 -1.10 13.24 -4.64
C LEU A 65 -1.67 14.67 -4.70
N SER A 66 -1.33 15.48 -3.70
CA SER A 66 -1.64 16.91 -3.79
C SER A 66 -0.69 17.61 -4.74
N ASN A 67 -1.13 18.69 -5.38
CA ASN A 67 -0.29 19.56 -6.22
C ASN A 67 0.97 20.02 -5.47
N TYR A 68 0.91 20.20 -4.15
CA TYR A 68 2.09 20.53 -3.34
C TYR A 68 3.09 19.38 -3.27
N THR A 69 2.60 18.15 -3.08
CA THR A 69 3.43 16.94 -3.09
C THR A 69 4.10 16.78 -4.45
N GLU A 70 3.34 16.85 -5.53
CA GLU A 70 3.86 16.77 -6.89
C GLU A 70 4.87 17.88 -7.22
N TYR A 71 4.62 19.10 -6.73
CA TYR A 71 5.56 20.20 -6.85
C TYR A 71 6.91 19.88 -6.18
N LYS A 72 6.89 19.22 -5.01
CA LYS A 72 8.10 18.79 -4.29
C LYS A 72 8.82 17.64 -5.01
N LEU A 73 8.07 16.73 -5.60
CA LEU A 73 8.57 15.59 -6.40
C LEU A 73 9.01 15.98 -7.82
N LYS A 74 8.66 17.19 -8.28
CA LYS A 74 8.88 17.71 -9.64
C LYS A 74 8.09 16.97 -10.72
N LEU A 75 6.93 16.46 -10.35
CA LEU A 75 6.01 15.75 -11.21
C LEU A 75 5.08 16.71 -12.00
N ASN A 76 4.17 16.14 -12.77
CA ASN A 76 3.20 16.86 -13.58
C ASN A 76 1.78 16.74 -13.00
N PRO A 77 1.24 17.82 -12.42
CA PRO A 77 -0.08 17.88 -11.73
C PRO A 77 -1.28 17.83 -12.67
N ARG A 78 -1.12 17.21 -13.83
CA ARG A 78 -2.17 17.06 -14.83
C ARG A 78 -2.12 15.68 -15.46
N LYS A 79 -1.31 14.79 -14.91
CA LYS A 79 -1.07 13.44 -15.39
C LYS A 79 -0.82 12.56 -14.18
N LYS A 80 -1.72 11.59 -14.00
CA LYS A 80 -1.55 10.52 -13.02
C LYS A 80 -0.24 9.74 -13.15
N ASP A 81 0.36 9.76 -14.33
CA ASP A 81 1.62 9.09 -14.67
C ASP A 81 2.43 10.09 -15.51
N SER A 82 3.42 10.69 -14.84
CA SER A 82 4.23 11.79 -15.35
C SER A 82 5.21 11.33 -16.41
N ASP A 83 5.81 10.15 -16.23
CA ASP A 83 6.90 9.62 -17.05
C ASP A 83 6.46 8.58 -18.11
N ARG A 84 5.22 8.11 -18.00
CA ARG A 84 4.49 7.19 -18.90
C ARG A 84 4.97 5.75 -18.84
N ASP A 85 5.42 5.29 -17.69
CA ASP A 85 5.83 3.89 -17.48
C ASP A 85 4.65 2.95 -17.13
N LYS A 86 3.43 3.49 -17.00
CA LYS A 86 2.16 2.83 -16.61
C LYS A 86 1.98 2.64 -15.11
N ILE A 87 2.87 3.15 -14.28
CA ILE A 87 2.71 3.25 -12.83
C ILE A 87 2.24 4.68 -12.55
N SER A 88 1.24 4.84 -11.67
CA SER A 88 0.83 6.19 -11.31
C SER A 88 1.86 6.83 -10.39
N ASP A 89 2.03 8.15 -10.46
CA ASP A 89 2.90 8.95 -9.62
C ASP A 89 2.68 8.63 -8.12
N ALA A 90 1.42 8.53 -7.65
CA ALA A 90 1.12 8.06 -6.29
C ALA A 90 1.67 6.67 -5.91
N HIS A 91 1.86 5.76 -6.87
CA HIS A 91 2.37 4.40 -6.69
C HIS A 91 3.87 4.27 -6.99
N GLU A 92 4.54 5.34 -7.37
CA GLU A 92 6.00 5.35 -7.50
C GLU A 92 6.70 5.48 -6.13
N ASP A 93 7.92 4.97 -6.03
CA ASP A 93 8.86 5.21 -4.93
C ASP A 93 9.92 6.21 -5.42
N THR A 94 9.59 7.50 -5.33
CA THR A 94 10.39 8.57 -5.97
C THR A 94 11.78 8.70 -5.35
N ASP A 95 11.88 8.53 -4.04
CA ASP A 95 13.14 8.72 -3.32
C ASP A 95 13.91 7.41 -3.08
N ARG A 96 13.29 6.26 -3.37
CA ARG A 96 13.85 4.90 -3.43
C ARG A 96 14.21 4.35 -2.07
N ASP A 97 13.33 4.54 -1.11
CA ASP A 97 13.54 4.11 0.27
C ASP A 97 12.76 2.84 0.65
N GLY A 98 11.86 2.39 -0.23
CA GLY A 98 11.04 1.19 -0.06
C GLY A 98 9.55 1.47 0.12
N LEU A 99 9.11 2.72 0.27
CA LEU A 99 7.70 3.09 0.37
C LEU A 99 7.26 3.87 -0.87
N THR A 100 6.00 3.69 -1.30
CA THR A 100 5.47 4.53 -2.37
C THR A 100 4.99 5.87 -1.84
N ASN A 101 4.94 6.87 -2.73
CA ASN A 101 4.55 8.23 -2.41
C ASN A 101 3.21 8.29 -1.65
N ALA A 102 2.20 7.51 -2.05
CA ALA A 102 0.89 7.46 -1.39
C ALA A 102 0.98 6.92 0.05
N ILE A 103 1.85 5.94 0.27
CA ILE A 103 2.01 5.26 1.56
C ILE A 103 2.74 6.14 2.55
N GLU A 104 3.77 6.82 2.10
CA GLU A 104 4.47 7.80 2.92
C GLU A 104 3.54 8.93 3.39
N LEU A 105 2.61 9.39 2.55
CA LEU A 105 1.60 10.37 2.98
C LEU A 105 0.67 9.81 4.07
N GLU A 106 0.32 8.52 4.01
CA GLU A 106 -0.51 7.84 5.01
C GLU A 106 0.25 7.61 6.34
N LEU A 107 1.53 7.25 6.22
CA LEU A 107 2.50 7.15 7.31
C LEU A 107 3.04 8.50 7.75
N GLY A 108 2.62 9.61 7.16
CA GLY A 108 3.07 10.97 7.45
C GLY A 108 4.60 11.15 7.46
N THR A 109 5.28 10.41 6.60
CA THR A 109 6.66 10.63 6.14
C THR A 109 6.62 11.51 4.89
N LYS A 110 7.73 11.68 4.17
CA LYS A 110 7.89 12.68 3.12
C LYS A 110 8.35 12.02 1.82
N PRO A 111 7.49 11.96 0.79
CA PRO A 111 7.79 11.33 -0.51
C PRO A 111 9.03 11.76 -1.29
N TYR A 112 9.68 12.82 -0.83
CA TYR A 112 10.83 13.47 -1.46
C TYR A 112 12.08 13.40 -0.58
N SER A 113 12.08 12.54 0.44
CA SER A 113 13.08 12.47 1.49
C SER A 113 13.12 11.07 2.11
N ARG A 114 14.04 10.24 1.63
CA ARG A 114 14.30 8.86 2.07
C ARG A 114 14.44 8.61 3.57
N ASP A 115 14.65 9.68 4.34
CA ASP A 115 14.79 9.72 5.79
C ASP A 115 14.14 11.04 6.23
N SER A 116 12.89 10.95 6.67
CA SER A 116 12.00 12.08 6.89
C SER A 116 12.34 12.87 8.14
N ASP A 117 12.81 12.20 9.19
CA ASP A 117 13.12 12.80 10.49
C ASP A 117 14.62 13.01 10.72
N ARG A 118 15.46 12.47 9.81
CA ARG A 118 16.92 12.62 9.74
C ARG A 118 17.66 11.93 10.86
N ASP A 119 17.16 10.79 11.30
CA ASP A 119 17.81 9.97 12.32
C ASP A 119 18.85 8.97 11.75
N GLY A 120 18.91 8.83 10.42
CA GLY A 120 19.84 7.95 9.70
C GLY A 120 19.24 6.60 9.30
N VAL A 121 17.98 6.32 9.65
CA VAL A 121 17.20 5.17 9.18
C VAL A 121 16.31 5.63 8.02
N LEU A 122 16.20 4.81 6.97
CA LEU A 122 15.30 5.13 5.86
C LEU A 122 13.85 4.94 6.28
N ASP A 123 12.89 5.72 5.77
CA ASP A 123 11.48 5.63 6.21
C ASP A 123 10.94 4.20 5.95
N GLY A 124 11.21 3.60 4.79
CA GLY A 124 10.85 2.19 4.53
C GLY A 124 11.50 1.15 5.46
N LYS A 125 12.58 1.52 6.15
CA LYS A 125 13.27 0.67 7.15
C LYS A 125 12.95 1.03 8.59
N GLU A 126 12.25 2.13 8.82
CA GLU A 126 11.80 2.52 10.15
C GLU A 126 10.82 1.49 10.71
N ARG A 127 10.73 1.49 12.05
CA ARG A 127 9.87 0.58 12.79
C ARG A 127 8.80 1.34 13.56
N ASN A 128 7.60 0.77 13.60
CA ASN A 128 6.54 1.27 14.47
C ASN A 128 6.90 1.02 15.97
N LYS A 129 6.04 1.48 16.89
CA LYS A 129 6.23 1.29 18.33
C LYS A 129 6.29 -0.18 18.79
N ALA A 130 5.74 -1.10 18.00
CA ALA A 130 5.78 -2.54 18.25
C ALA A 130 7.03 -3.21 17.64
N GLY A 131 7.85 -2.47 16.89
CA GLY A 131 9.07 -2.97 16.27
C GLY A 131 8.90 -3.51 14.85
N HIS A 132 7.71 -3.45 14.25
CA HIS A 132 7.50 -3.90 12.86
C HIS A 132 7.93 -2.84 11.86
N ARG A 133 8.55 -3.24 10.74
CA ARG A 133 8.98 -2.31 9.69
C ARG A 133 7.77 -1.78 8.93
N TYR A 134 7.81 -0.51 8.50
CA TYR A 134 6.64 0.09 7.84
C TYR A 134 6.24 -0.59 6.53
N GLU A 135 7.19 -1.06 5.72
CA GLU A 135 6.88 -1.80 4.47
C GLU A 135 6.14 -3.13 4.73
N ASP A 136 6.41 -3.78 5.87
CA ASP A 136 5.84 -5.08 6.26
C ASP A 136 4.52 -4.95 7.03
N MET A 137 4.05 -3.72 7.28
CA MET A 137 2.86 -3.48 8.10
C MET A 137 1.56 -3.74 7.36
N LEU A 138 0.59 -4.29 8.09
CA LEU A 138 -0.77 -4.46 7.61
C LEU A 138 -1.46 -3.09 7.50
N LYS A 139 -1.93 -2.77 6.29
CA LYS A 139 -2.68 -1.54 6.00
C LYS A 139 -4.17 -1.76 6.17
N LYS A 140 -4.71 -2.86 5.66
CA LYS A 140 -6.12 -3.25 5.85
C LYS A 140 -6.24 -4.75 6.08
N MET A 141 -7.22 -5.15 6.88
CA MET A 141 -7.65 -6.53 7.00
C MET A 141 -9.16 -6.61 7.14
N LYS A 142 -9.79 -7.50 6.37
CA LYS A 142 -11.17 -7.92 6.54
C LYS A 142 -11.20 -9.44 6.67
N ILE A 143 -11.92 -9.91 7.67
CA ILE A 143 -12.19 -11.34 7.83
C ILE A 143 -13.68 -11.50 8.06
N ALA A 144 -14.32 -12.33 7.25
CA ALA A 144 -15.65 -12.85 7.52
C ALA A 144 -15.52 -14.33 7.87
N LEU A 145 -16.10 -14.72 8.99
CA LEU A 145 -16.14 -16.09 9.47
C LEU A 145 -17.59 -16.46 9.71
N ALA A 146 -18.01 -17.60 9.18
CA ALA A 146 -19.33 -18.17 9.44
C ALA A 146 -19.17 -19.64 9.81
N THR A 147 -19.88 -20.04 10.85
CA THR A 147 -20.15 -21.45 11.19
C THR A 147 -21.64 -21.69 11.04
N GLU A 148 -22.12 -22.88 11.38
CA GLU A 148 -23.56 -23.18 11.40
C GLU A 148 -24.36 -22.27 12.35
N THR A 149 -23.74 -21.81 13.43
CA THR A 149 -24.45 -21.07 14.51
C THR A 149 -23.91 -19.65 14.73
N THR A 150 -22.67 -19.38 14.31
CA THR A 150 -21.99 -18.12 14.56
C THR A 150 -21.57 -17.41 13.28
N GLN A 151 -21.56 -16.08 13.33
CA GLN A 151 -21.06 -15.23 12.28
C GLN A 151 -20.25 -14.08 12.90
N SER A 152 -19.06 -13.88 12.34
CA SER A 152 -18.12 -12.86 12.77
C SER A 152 -17.62 -12.04 11.59
N GLN A 153 -17.48 -10.74 11.80
CA GLN A 153 -16.88 -9.78 10.88
C GLN A 153 -15.82 -8.96 11.61
N ILE A 154 -14.57 -9.11 11.17
CA ILE A 154 -13.43 -8.36 11.67
C ILE A 154 -13.02 -7.35 10.60
N LYS A 155 -12.82 -6.09 11.01
CA LYS A 155 -12.31 -5.03 10.14
C LYS A 155 -11.20 -4.28 10.85
N TYR A 156 -10.02 -4.30 10.26
CA TYR A 156 -8.86 -3.53 10.67
C TYR A 156 -8.41 -2.61 9.53
N GLN A 157 -8.02 -1.39 9.88
CA GLN A 157 -7.49 -0.43 8.93
C GLN A 157 -6.53 0.55 9.60
N PHE A 158 -5.35 0.72 9.03
CA PHE A 158 -4.43 1.80 9.36
C PHE A 158 -4.78 3.04 8.53
N LYS A 159 -4.87 4.22 9.18
CA LYS A 159 -5.02 5.53 8.53
C LYS A 159 -4.33 6.62 9.33
N LYS A 160 -3.57 7.49 8.66
CA LYS A 160 -3.01 8.72 9.27
C LYS A 160 -2.27 8.45 10.59
N LYS A 161 -1.35 7.48 10.59
CA LYS A 161 -0.60 7.03 11.79
C LYS A 161 -1.46 6.42 12.92
N LYS A 162 -2.67 5.94 12.63
CA LYS A 162 -3.56 5.32 13.64
C LYS A 162 -4.23 4.05 13.09
N SER A 163 -4.23 2.99 13.90
CA SER A 163 -5.00 1.78 13.65
C SER A 163 -6.44 1.91 14.12
N GLN A 164 -7.39 1.45 13.31
CA GLN A 164 -8.80 1.32 13.65
C GLN A 164 -9.19 -0.16 13.58
N LEU A 165 -9.70 -0.71 14.68
CA LEU A 165 -10.17 -2.09 14.77
C LEU A 165 -11.66 -2.11 15.13
N ARG A 166 -12.43 -2.96 14.44
CA ARG A 166 -13.83 -3.25 14.72
C ARG A 166 -14.07 -4.74 14.62
N VAL A 167 -14.71 -5.31 15.63
CA VAL A 167 -15.15 -6.71 15.67
C VAL A 167 -16.66 -6.71 15.86
N LYS A 168 -17.38 -7.37 14.96
CA LYS A 168 -18.82 -7.64 15.08
C LYS A 168 -18.99 -9.14 15.10
N THR A 169 -19.54 -9.69 16.17
CA THR A 169 -19.64 -11.14 16.32
C THR A 169 -20.81 -11.50 17.24
N ASN A 170 -21.38 -12.69 17.04
CA ASN A 170 -22.19 -13.39 18.04
C ASN A 170 -21.43 -14.60 18.65
N ASP A 171 -20.15 -14.74 18.33
CA ASP A 171 -19.24 -15.77 18.83
C ASP A 171 -18.37 -15.21 19.96
N ALA A 172 -18.35 -15.90 21.10
CA ALA A 172 -17.53 -15.50 22.25
C ALA A 172 -16.03 -15.78 22.04
N THR A 173 -15.67 -16.64 21.07
CA THR A 173 -14.26 -16.93 20.76
C THR A 173 -13.61 -15.84 19.91
N VAL A 174 -14.40 -15.01 19.21
CA VAL A 174 -13.91 -13.95 18.34
C VAL A 174 -13.92 -12.60 19.06
N ASP A 175 -12.97 -12.38 19.94
CA ASP A 175 -12.84 -11.14 20.71
C ASP A 175 -11.68 -10.24 20.25
N GLU A 176 -11.68 -8.98 20.72
CA GLU A 176 -10.69 -7.97 20.34
C GLU A 176 -9.25 -8.36 20.74
N THR A 177 -9.06 -9.11 21.82
CA THR A 177 -7.74 -9.54 22.31
C THR A 177 -7.11 -10.52 21.33
N ARG A 178 -7.86 -11.57 20.96
CA ARG A 178 -7.42 -12.56 19.97
C ARG A 178 -7.18 -11.91 18.61
N VAL A 179 -8.05 -10.99 18.17
CA VAL A 179 -7.84 -10.27 16.92
C VAL A 179 -6.55 -9.43 16.95
N ARG A 180 -6.18 -8.84 18.10
CA ARG A 180 -4.90 -8.13 18.22
C ARG A 180 -3.70 -9.07 18.16
N GLN A 181 -3.81 -10.28 18.74
CA GLN A 181 -2.78 -11.31 18.61
C GLN A 181 -2.62 -11.75 17.16
N LEU A 182 -3.72 -11.92 16.42
CA LEU A 182 -3.68 -12.21 14.98
C LEU A 182 -2.95 -11.12 14.20
N ILE A 183 -3.30 -9.85 14.42
CA ILE A 183 -2.64 -8.72 13.73
C ILE A 183 -1.13 -8.72 14.02
N GLN A 184 -0.74 -8.89 15.28
CA GLN A 184 0.68 -8.96 15.65
C GLN A 184 1.39 -10.15 15.01
N PHE A 185 0.72 -11.31 14.91
CA PHE A 185 1.26 -12.48 14.23
C PHE A 185 1.48 -12.23 12.73
N ILE A 186 0.48 -11.65 12.06
CA ILE A 186 0.57 -11.26 10.64
C ILE A 186 1.73 -10.28 10.41
N GLU A 187 1.82 -9.21 11.20
CA GLU A 187 2.87 -8.19 11.04
C GLU A 187 4.28 -8.69 11.37
N SER A 188 4.42 -9.80 12.11
CA SER A 188 5.71 -10.42 12.41
C SER A 188 6.13 -11.51 11.41
N HIS A 189 5.22 -11.94 10.52
CA HIS A 189 5.45 -12.93 9.48
C HIS A 189 5.01 -12.38 8.11
N PRO A 190 5.70 -11.34 7.58
CA PRO A 190 5.42 -10.86 6.23
C PRO A 190 5.60 -12.02 5.23
N LYS A 191 4.69 -12.13 4.27
CA LYS A 191 4.65 -13.20 3.23
C LYS A 191 4.26 -14.60 3.75
N MET A 192 3.54 -14.65 4.86
CA MET A 192 2.87 -15.88 5.31
C MET A 192 1.92 -16.42 4.23
N THR A 193 1.87 -17.74 4.09
CA THR A 193 0.97 -18.42 3.14
C THR A 193 -0.49 -18.37 3.60
N GLU A 194 -1.42 -18.60 2.68
CA GLU A 194 -2.84 -18.70 3.01
C GLU A 194 -3.11 -19.84 4.00
N GLU A 195 -2.41 -20.95 3.84
CA GLU A 195 -2.53 -22.13 4.71
C GLU A 195 -2.08 -21.84 6.14
N GLU A 196 -0.96 -21.14 6.32
CA GLU A 196 -0.46 -20.74 7.63
C GLU A 196 -1.40 -19.74 8.31
N LEU A 197 -1.94 -18.77 7.54
CA LEU A 197 -2.92 -17.83 8.04
C LEU A 197 -4.21 -18.54 8.50
N ARG A 198 -4.71 -19.48 7.68
CA ARG A 198 -5.88 -20.28 7.99
C ARG A 198 -5.65 -21.12 9.24
N ALA A 199 -4.51 -21.80 9.34
CA ALA A 199 -4.16 -22.60 10.52
C ALA A 199 -4.12 -21.74 11.79
N GLN A 200 -3.55 -20.54 11.71
CA GLN A 200 -3.54 -19.59 12.81
C GLN A 200 -4.96 -19.16 13.20
N LEU A 201 -5.84 -18.89 12.23
CA LEU A 201 -7.23 -18.50 12.48
C LEU A 201 -8.03 -19.62 13.16
N VAL A 202 -7.91 -20.85 12.66
CA VAL A 202 -8.52 -22.04 13.25
C VAL A 202 -8.06 -22.21 14.69
N SER A 203 -6.75 -22.15 14.93
CA SER A 203 -6.18 -22.29 16.28
C SER A 203 -6.60 -21.16 17.22
N LEU A 204 -6.64 -19.92 16.75
CA LEU A 204 -6.82 -18.75 17.60
C LEU A 204 -8.28 -18.52 17.98
N PHE A 205 -9.20 -18.78 17.05
CA PHE A 205 -10.64 -18.65 17.27
C PHE A 205 -11.31 -19.98 17.65
N ALA A 206 -10.52 -21.04 17.85
CA ALA A 206 -11.01 -22.37 18.20
C ALA A 206 -12.12 -22.85 17.24
N LEU A 207 -11.88 -22.70 15.94
CA LEU A 207 -12.83 -23.13 14.92
C LEU A 207 -12.86 -24.65 14.88
N SER A 208 -14.07 -25.20 15.00
CA SER A 208 -14.41 -26.61 14.86
C SER A 208 -15.70 -26.70 14.06
N GLY A 209 -16.05 -27.85 13.50
CA GLY A 209 -17.22 -27.93 12.64
C GLY A 209 -16.95 -27.48 11.22
N SER A 210 -18.01 -27.50 10.43
CA SER A 210 -18.06 -26.81 9.14
C SER A 210 -17.95 -25.29 9.34
N TYR A 211 -17.07 -24.64 8.58
CA TYR A 211 -16.90 -23.18 8.61
C TYR A 211 -16.58 -22.61 7.23
N GLU A 212 -16.92 -21.35 7.04
CA GLU A 212 -16.60 -20.55 5.87
C GLU A 212 -15.80 -19.32 6.30
N LEU A 213 -14.74 -19.02 5.54
CA LEU A 213 -13.76 -18.00 5.84
C LEU A 213 -13.46 -17.18 4.59
N GLU A 214 -13.73 -15.88 4.63
CA GLU A 214 -13.29 -14.91 3.62
C GLU A 214 -12.22 -14.02 4.24
N ILE A 215 -11.06 -13.92 3.60
CA ILE A 215 -9.92 -13.14 4.05
C ILE A 215 -9.54 -12.13 2.97
N GLU A 216 -9.34 -10.88 3.39
CA GLU A 216 -8.76 -9.81 2.56
C GLU A 216 -7.70 -9.09 3.39
N LEU A 217 -6.43 -9.21 3.01
CA LEU A 217 -5.29 -8.50 3.59
C LEU A 217 -4.70 -7.54 2.55
N GLU A 218 -4.33 -6.35 2.99
CA GLU A 218 -3.60 -5.36 2.19
C GLU A 218 -2.43 -4.86 3.04
N TYR A 219 -1.21 -4.98 2.52
CA TYR A 219 0.01 -4.50 3.15
C TYR A 219 0.47 -3.16 2.52
N PHE A 220 1.48 -2.54 3.12
CA PHE A 220 2.10 -1.33 2.57
C PHE A 220 3.11 -1.61 1.43
N ASP A 221 3.45 -2.85 1.12
CA ASP A 221 4.29 -3.17 -0.06
C ASP A 221 3.46 -3.49 -1.32
N HIS A 222 2.14 -3.24 -1.28
CA HIS A 222 1.16 -3.45 -2.35
C HIS A 222 0.82 -4.92 -2.66
N GLU A 223 1.16 -5.86 -1.78
CA GLU A 223 0.58 -7.19 -1.83
C GLU A 223 -0.85 -7.17 -1.25
N GLU A 224 -1.83 -7.48 -2.10
CA GLU A 224 -3.19 -7.81 -1.69
C GLU A 224 -3.36 -9.32 -1.69
N THR A 225 -3.75 -9.88 -0.56
CA THR A 225 -4.15 -11.28 -0.45
C THR A 225 -5.65 -11.33 -0.30
N LYS A 226 -6.35 -11.95 -1.25
CA LYS A 226 -7.77 -12.26 -1.12
C LYS A 226 -7.98 -13.76 -1.28
N SER A 227 -8.65 -14.38 -0.30
CA SER A 227 -9.00 -15.78 -0.36
C SER A 227 -10.38 -16.06 0.26
N GLU A 228 -10.99 -17.15 -0.20
CA GLU A 228 -12.26 -17.67 0.28
C GLU A 228 -12.10 -19.17 0.47
N HIS A 229 -12.44 -19.66 1.65
CA HIS A 229 -12.26 -21.06 2.02
C HIS A 229 -13.51 -21.59 2.73
N ARG A 230 -13.95 -22.77 2.32
CA ARG A 230 -15.04 -23.51 2.97
C ARG A 230 -14.50 -24.85 3.45
N HIS A 231 -14.62 -25.10 4.73
CA HIS A 231 -14.36 -26.38 5.36
C HIS A 231 -15.70 -27.02 5.73
N VAL A 232 -15.86 -28.30 5.40
CA VAL A 232 -17.02 -29.12 5.73
C VAL A 232 -16.49 -30.31 6.49
N GLU A 233 -17.06 -30.61 7.67
CA GLU A 233 -16.76 -31.87 8.36
C GLU A 233 -17.33 -33.02 7.54
N GLU A 234 -16.49 -33.98 7.16
CA GLU A 234 -16.95 -35.21 6.52
C GLU A 234 -17.59 -36.09 7.60
N ASP A 235 -18.88 -36.39 7.45
CA ASP A 235 -19.53 -37.43 8.25
C ASP A 235 -18.81 -38.76 7.95
N GLU A 236 -18.07 -39.30 8.91
CA GLU A 236 -17.70 -40.72 8.91
C GLU A 236 -19.00 -41.53 9.05
N GLN A 237 -19.68 -41.80 7.93
CA GLN A 237 -20.75 -42.78 7.87
C GLN A 237 -20.14 -44.18 7.78
N ASP A 238 -20.10 -44.83 8.94
CA ASP A 238 -20.32 -46.26 9.18
C ASP A 238 -20.00 -47.22 8.02
N ASP A 239 -18.79 -47.79 8.05
CA ASP A 239 -18.57 -49.16 7.58
C ASP A 239 -19.31 -50.12 8.55
N ASP A 240 -20.64 -50.20 8.43
CA ASP A 240 -21.44 -51.18 9.16
C ASP A 240 -21.24 -52.57 8.53
N GLN A 241 -20.95 -53.51 9.41
CA GLN A 241 -20.56 -54.88 9.11
C GLN A 241 -21.77 -55.63 8.57
N GLY A 242 -21.76 -55.91 7.26
CA GLY A 242 -22.62 -56.95 6.68
C GLY A 242 -22.20 -58.31 7.22
N GLN A 243 -22.85 -58.72 8.31
CA GLN A 243 -22.81 -60.06 8.86
C GLN A 243 -23.35 -61.05 7.82
N ASP A 244 -22.48 -61.98 7.41
CA ASP A 244 -22.88 -63.20 6.70
C ASP A 244 -23.69 -64.09 7.67
N GLU A 245 -25.01 -64.00 7.64
CA GLU A 245 -25.92 -65.03 8.14
C GLU A 245 -26.84 -65.47 7.01
N ASP A 246 -26.30 -66.35 6.15
CA ASP A 246 -27.11 -67.21 5.28
C ASP A 246 -27.61 -68.38 6.14
N ASP A 247 -28.83 -68.26 6.67
CA ASP A 247 -29.59 -69.37 7.26
C ASP A 247 -30.72 -69.75 6.29
N ASP A 248 -30.79 -71.05 6.03
CA ASP A 248 -31.61 -71.74 5.04
C ASP A 248 -33.12 -71.58 5.27
N SER A 249 -33.93 -71.53 4.21
CA SER A 249 -35.00 -72.53 3.94
C SER A 249 -35.93 -72.14 2.77
N ASP A 250 -35.94 -73.03 1.78
CA ASP A 250 -37.08 -73.63 1.06
C ASP A 250 -38.24 -72.74 0.56
N ASP A 251 -38.47 -72.71 -0.76
CA ASP A 251 -39.74 -73.16 -1.35
C ASP A 251 -39.64 -73.37 -2.87
N ASP A 252 -40.40 -74.36 -3.33
CA ASP A 252 -40.38 -75.11 -4.59
C ASP A 252 -40.61 -74.33 -5.89
N SER A 253 -40.05 -74.83 -7.01
CA SER A 253 -40.81 -75.56 -8.04
C SER A 253 -40.19 -75.47 -9.45
N ASP A 254 -40.39 -76.57 -10.16
CA ASP A 254 -40.36 -76.79 -11.61
C ASP A 254 -38.99 -76.94 -12.27
N ASP A 255 -38.60 -78.11 -12.76
CA ASP A 255 -39.21 -79.01 -13.77
C ASP A 255 -38.30 -78.88 -15.00
N GLU A 256 -37.54 -79.93 -15.28
CA GLU A 256 -37.52 -80.57 -16.61
C GLU A 256 -36.46 -81.67 -16.63
N HIS A 257 -37.03 -82.86 -16.70
CA HIS A 257 -36.57 -84.13 -17.18
C HIS A 257 -35.63 -84.13 -18.40
N GLU A 258 -35.00 -85.31 -18.56
CA GLU A 258 -34.41 -85.90 -19.76
C GLU A 258 -32.99 -85.45 -20.12
N ASP A 259 -32.06 -86.30 -20.51
CA ASP A 259 -31.83 -87.75 -20.49
C ASP A 259 -30.42 -87.92 -21.11
N GLU A 260 -29.90 -89.15 -21.11
CA GLU A 260 -28.87 -89.68 -22.00
C GLU A 260 -27.39 -89.49 -21.58
N ASP A 261 -26.96 -90.44 -20.74
CA ASP A 261 -26.05 -91.55 -21.09
C ASP A 261 -24.76 -91.30 -21.90
N GLU A 262 -23.67 -91.85 -21.32
CA GLU A 262 -22.58 -92.66 -21.92
C GLU A 262 -21.80 -92.05 -23.11
N ASP A 263 -20.47 -92.03 -23.17
CA ASP A 263 -19.41 -92.90 -22.63
C ASP A 263 -18.04 -92.20 -22.87
#